data_AF-A0A2N3Y7K7-F1
#
_entry.id   AF-A0A2N3Y7K7-F1
#
_cell.length_a   1.000
_cell.length_b   1.000
_cell.length_c   1.000
_cell.angle_alpha   90.00
_cell.angle_beta   90.00
_cell.angle_gamma   90.00
#
_symmetry.space_group_name_H-M   'P 1'
#
loop_
_entity.id
_entity.type
_entity.pdbx_description
1 polymer ?
#
loop_
_entity_poly.entity_id
_entity_poly.type
_entity_poly.pdbx_seq_one_letter_code
_entity_poly.pdbx_strand_id
1 'polypeptide(L)'
;MDGVVSNSLDAWLSDADTRRLLPVANRPWVRNEAEAERDARSRRTTVNLAVLRAPLNGVDLDSEDHAMLTWLADRDADVVAGVRSLLDRARAATPIPEAERESL
;
A
#
# COMPACT_ATOMS: atom_id res chain seq x y z
N MET A 1 -44.09 43.96 -28.64
CA MET A 1 -42.64 43.89 -28.34
C MET A 1 -42.48 42.78 -27.33
N ASP A 2 -42.39 41.57 -27.87
CA ASP A 2 -42.19 40.31 -27.16
C ASP A 2 -40.73 40.16 -26.74
N GLY A 3 -40.51 39.43 -25.65
CA GLY A 3 -39.23 38.78 -25.39
C GLY A 3 -38.48 39.22 -24.14
N VAL A 4 -39.03 38.93 -22.95
CA VAL A 4 -38.18 38.64 -21.79
C VAL A 4 -38.01 37.13 -21.74
N VAL A 5 -36.87 36.65 -22.24
CA VAL A 5 -36.45 35.26 -22.16
C VAL A 5 -36.21 34.94 -20.69
N SER A 6 -37.21 34.36 -20.04
CA SER A 6 -37.05 33.76 -18.71
C SER A 6 -36.16 32.54 -18.87
N ASN A 7 -34.90 32.71 -18.48
CA ASN A 7 -33.89 31.66 -18.53
C ASN A 7 -34.33 30.51 -17.63
N SER A 8 -34.61 29.35 -18.22
CA SER A 8 -35.03 28.11 -17.55
C SER A 8 -33.89 27.44 -16.77
N LEU A 9 -33.03 28.22 -16.12
CA LEU A 9 -31.86 27.74 -15.38
C LEU A 9 -32.05 27.76 -13.86
N ASP A 10 -33.03 28.51 -13.34
CA ASP A 10 -33.31 28.56 -11.89
C ASP A 10 -34.24 27.44 -11.39
N ALA A 11 -34.94 26.74 -12.28
CA ALA A 11 -35.85 25.65 -11.91
C ALA A 11 -35.15 24.30 -11.67
N TRP A 12 -33.85 24.20 -11.95
CA TRP A 12 -33.08 22.95 -11.81
C TRP A 12 -32.34 22.83 -10.48
N LEU A 13 -32.38 23.85 -9.62
CA LEU A 13 -31.64 23.87 -8.35
C LEU A 13 -32.51 23.65 -7.11
N SER A 14 -33.81 23.39 -7.28
CA SER A 14 -34.69 23.17 -6.14
C SER A 14 -35.48 21.88 -6.33
N ASP A 15 -35.32 20.97 -5.38
CA ASP A 15 -36.20 19.84 -5.06
C ASP A 15 -35.81 18.40 -5.50
N ALA A 16 -34.80 18.19 -6.34
CA ALA A 16 -34.39 16.83 -6.74
C ALA A 16 -33.03 16.33 -6.20
N ASP A 17 -32.12 17.22 -5.79
CA ASP A 17 -30.70 16.87 -5.69
C ASP A 17 -30.20 16.49 -4.29
N THR A 18 -31.03 16.60 -3.25
CA THR A 18 -30.63 16.28 -1.86
C THR A 18 -30.95 14.85 -1.42
N ARG A 19 -31.58 14.02 -2.26
CA ARG A 19 -32.05 12.66 -1.88
C ARG A 19 -31.32 11.48 -2.53
N ARG A 20 -30.25 11.68 -3.31
CA ARG A 20 -29.59 10.58 -4.04
C ARG A 20 -28.07 10.45 -3.89
N LEU A 21 -27.49 11.02 -2.85
CA LEU A 21 -26.12 10.69 -2.44
C LEU A 21 -26.14 9.88 -1.15
N LEU A 22 -26.83 8.73 -1.15
CA LEU A 22 -26.48 7.69 -0.19
C LEU A 22 -25.02 7.32 -0.48
N PRO A 23 -24.10 7.40 0.49
CA PRO A 23 -22.70 7.08 0.24
C PRO A 23 -22.66 5.64 -0.28
N VAL A 24 -22.21 5.46 -1.52
CA VAL A 24 -22.05 4.15 -2.18
C VAL A 24 -21.29 3.16 -1.28
N ALA A 25 -20.41 3.69 -0.42
CA ALA A 25 -19.68 2.98 0.63
C ALA A 25 -20.53 2.24 1.68
N ASN A 26 -21.84 2.53 1.80
CA ASN A 26 -22.71 1.90 2.80
C ASN A 26 -23.55 0.73 2.26
N ARG A 27 -23.29 0.30 1.02
CA ARG A 27 -23.90 -0.90 0.43
C ARG A 27 -23.23 -2.16 1.00
N PRO A 28 -23.99 -3.17 1.46
CA PRO A 28 -23.43 -4.37 2.10
C PRO A 28 -22.38 -5.09 1.24
N TRP A 29 -22.59 -5.19 -0.08
CA TRP A 29 -21.64 -5.87 -0.97
C TRP A 29 -20.32 -5.08 -1.15
N VAL A 30 -20.37 -3.75 -1.21
CA VAL A 30 -19.17 -2.89 -1.28
C VAL A 30 -18.35 -3.01 -0.01
N ARG A 31 -19.01 -3.14 1.15
CA ARG A 31 -18.34 -3.38 2.44
C ARG A 31 -17.65 -4.75 2.46
N ASN A 32 -18.35 -5.80 2.02
CA ASN A 32 -17.80 -7.15 1.98
C ASN A 32 -16.59 -7.26 1.03
N GLU A 33 -16.63 -6.60 -0.13
CA GLU A 33 -15.50 -6.53 -1.07
C GLU A 33 -14.29 -5.83 -0.44
N ALA A 34 -14.50 -4.69 0.23
CA ALA A 34 -13.42 -3.97 0.91
C ALA A 34 -12.82 -4.76 2.09
N GLU A 35 -13.65 -5.51 2.84
CA GLU A 35 -13.18 -6.42 3.88
C GLU A 35 -12.36 -7.58 3.30
N ALA A 36 -12.84 -8.21 2.23
CA ALA A 36 -12.11 -9.27 1.54
C ALA A 36 -10.76 -8.79 0.98
N GLU A 37 -10.71 -7.57 0.44
CA GLU A 37 -9.46 -6.95 -0.04
C GLU A 37 -8.49 -6.65 1.10
N ARG A 38 -8.97 -6.12 2.23
CA ARG A 38 -8.14 -5.90 3.44
C ARG A 38 -7.60 -7.21 3.99
N ASP A 39 -8.39 -8.27 3.99
CA ASP A 39 -7.96 -9.59 4.44
C ASP A 39 -6.92 -10.19 3.49
N ALA A 40 -7.10 -10.01 2.18
CA ALA A 40 -6.13 -10.46 1.17
C ALA A 40 -4.80 -9.69 1.31
N ARG A 41 -4.86 -8.36 1.48
CA ARG A 41 -3.69 -7.52 1.73
C ARG A 41 -2.99 -7.94 3.01
N SER A 42 -3.71 -8.12 4.11
CA SER A 42 -3.15 -8.52 5.41
C SER A 42 -2.41 -9.86 5.29
N ARG A 43 -3.03 -10.86 4.64
CA ARG A 43 -2.40 -12.16 4.37
C ARG A 43 -1.13 -12.02 3.52
N ARG A 44 -1.17 -11.20 2.46
CA ARG A 44 0.01 -10.92 1.61
C ARG A 44 1.14 -10.29 2.43
N THR A 45 0.83 -9.28 3.24
CA THR A 45 1.80 -8.60 4.09
C THR A 45 2.43 -9.56 5.10
N THR A 46 1.64 -10.46 5.72
CA THR A 46 2.18 -11.49 6.62
C THR A 46 3.18 -12.42 5.90
N VAL A 47 2.84 -12.89 4.69
CA VAL A 47 3.73 -13.75 3.90
C VAL A 47 5.00 -13.02 3.49
N ASN A 48 4.86 -11.80 2.96
CA ASN A 48 6.00 -10.98 2.53
C ASN A 48 6.95 -10.66 3.70
N LEU A 49 6.39 -10.38 4.89
CA LEU A 49 7.20 -10.14 6.08
C LEU A 49 8.02 -11.38 6.48
N ALA A 50 7.44 -12.57 6.39
CA ALA A 50 8.18 -13.82 6.65
C ALA A 50 9.32 -14.02 5.63
N VAL A 51 9.06 -13.75 4.34
CA VAL A 51 10.07 -13.83 3.27
C VAL A 51 11.23 -12.87 3.54
N LEU A 52 10.94 -11.62 3.91
CA LEU A 52 11.95 -10.59 4.18
C LEU A 52 12.74 -10.82 5.46
N ARG A 53 12.16 -11.50 6.47
CA ARG A 53 12.83 -11.81 7.74
C ARG A 53 13.76 -13.02 7.65
N ALA A 54 13.44 -14.00 6.82
CA ALA A 54 14.23 -15.23 6.73
C ALA A 54 15.74 -15.06 6.38
N PRO A 55 16.20 -14.09 5.56
CA PRO A 55 17.64 -13.90 5.33
C PRO A 55 18.31 -13.13 6.46
N LEU A 56 17.54 -12.46 7.33
CA LEU A 56 17.99 -11.70 8.49
C LEU A 56 18.00 -12.54 9.76
N ASN A 57 17.74 -13.86 9.67
CA ASN A 57 17.79 -14.75 10.82
C ASN A 57 19.17 -14.67 11.52
N GLY A 58 19.13 -14.34 12.81
CA GLY A 58 20.32 -14.15 13.65
C GLY A 58 20.83 -12.71 13.73
N VAL A 59 20.22 -11.77 13.01
CA VAL A 59 20.47 -10.33 13.16
C VAL A 59 19.54 -9.81 14.26
N ASP A 60 20.10 -9.02 15.18
CA ASP A 60 19.31 -8.26 16.15
C ASP A 60 18.70 -7.05 15.45
N LEU A 61 17.38 -6.98 15.42
CA LEU A 61 16.64 -5.95 14.70
C LEU A 61 15.93 -5.06 15.72
N ASP A 62 16.10 -3.77 15.57
CA ASP A 62 15.42 -2.82 16.45
C ASP A 62 13.99 -2.50 15.98
N SER A 63 13.34 -1.57 16.67
CA SER A 63 11.98 -1.14 16.33
C SER A 63 11.88 -0.46 14.96
N GLU A 64 12.92 0.26 14.54
CA GLU A 64 12.95 0.96 13.26
C GLU A 64 13.10 -0.05 12.12
N ASP A 65 13.99 -1.03 12.27
CA ASP A 65 14.13 -2.16 11.35
C ASP A 65 12.81 -2.92 11.19
N HIS A 66 12.13 -3.21 12.30
CA HIS A 66 10.83 -3.87 12.26
C HIS A 66 9.75 -3.04 11.55
N ALA A 67 9.73 -1.73 11.75
CA ALA A 67 8.81 -0.83 11.06
C ALA A 67 9.11 -0.79 9.56
N MET A 68 10.38 -0.71 9.18
CA MET A 68 10.83 -0.72 7.79
C MET A 68 10.48 -2.03 7.09
N LEU A 69 10.72 -3.18 7.73
CA LEU A 69 10.33 -4.48 7.18
C LEU A 69 8.82 -4.62 7.01
N THR A 70 8.03 -4.06 7.93
CA THR A 70 6.56 -4.05 7.83
C THR A 70 6.10 -3.17 6.67
N TRP A 71 6.72 -2.00 6.50
CA TRP A 71 6.46 -1.09 5.38
C TRP A 71 6.84 -1.70 4.02
N LEU A 72 7.96 -2.45 3.96
CA LEU A 72 8.39 -3.19 2.78
C LEU A 72 7.46 -4.34 2.45
N ALA A 73 6.99 -5.07 3.46
CA ALA A 73 6.12 -6.23 3.27
C ALA A 73 4.77 -5.87 2.62
N ASP A 74 4.32 -4.62 2.78
CA ASP A 74 3.09 -4.12 2.19
C ASP A 74 3.23 -3.72 0.70
N ARG A 75 4.46 -3.66 0.18
CA ARG A 75 4.77 -3.33 -1.22
C ARG A 75 4.42 -4.46 -2.18
N ASP A 76 4.54 -4.16 -3.47
CA ASP A 76 4.31 -5.13 -4.54
C ASP A 76 5.29 -6.30 -4.48
N ALA A 77 4.85 -7.45 -4.96
CA ALA A 77 5.59 -8.71 -4.87
C ALA A 77 6.99 -8.61 -5.52
N ASP A 78 7.12 -7.88 -6.63
CA ASP A 78 8.40 -7.70 -7.32
C ASP A 78 9.42 -6.91 -6.49
N VAL A 79 8.95 -5.89 -5.78
CA VAL A 79 9.80 -5.10 -4.86
C VAL A 79 10.27 -5.99 -3.71
N VAL A 80 9.35 -6.75 -3.11
CA VAL A 80 9.68 -7.67 -2.01
C VAL A 80 10.67 -8.75 -2.47
N ALA A 81 10.47 -9.34 -3.65
CA ALA A 81 11.38 -10.33 -4.22
C ALA A 81 12.77 -9.75 -4.52
N GLY A 82 12.82 -8.52 -5.05
CA GLY A 82 14.08 -7.81 -5.30
C GLY A 82 14.87 -7.54 -4.02
N VAL A 83 14.21 -7.04 -2.98
CA VAL A 83 14.84 -6.82 -1.67
C VAL A 83 15.30 -8.14 -1.05
N ARG A 84 14.47 -9.19 -1.10
CA ARG A 84 14.87 -10.52 -0.62
C ARG A 84 16.14 -11.02 -1.29
N SER A 85 16.21 -10.92 -2.62
CA SER A 85 17.40 -11.31 -3.40
C SER A 85 18.64 -10.51 -3.01
N LEU A 86 18.49 -9.20 -2.74
CA LEU A 86 19.58 -8.37 -2.26
C LEU A 86 20.09 -8.82 -0.88
N LEU A 87 19.18 -9.10 0.06
CA LEU A 87 19.53 -9.57 1.40
C LEU A 87 20.23 -10.93 1.38
N ASP A 88 19.78 -11.85 0.54
CA ASP A 88 20.45 -13.15 0.35
C ASP A 88 21.87 -12.98 -0.19
N ARG A 89 22.07 -12.11 -1.18
CA ARG A 89 23.41 -11.82 -1.72
C ARG A 89 24.30 -11.13 -0.69
N ALA A 90 23.76 -10.20 0.10
CA ALA A 90 24.51 -9.54 1.16
C ALA A 90 24.96 -10.55 2.24
N ARG A 91 24.09 -11.50 2.60
CA ARG A 91 24.43 -12.58 3.55
C ARG A 91 25.49 -13.52 3.00
N ALA A 92 25.47 -13.80 1.70
CA ALA A 92 26.44 -14.68 1.04
C ALA A 92 27.76 -13.98 0.70
N ALA A 93 27.82 -12.65 0.76
CA ALA A 93 29.01 -11.90 0.41
C ALA A 93 30.11 -12.11 1.45
N THR A 94 31.33 -12.39 0.97
CA THR A 94 32.52 -12.37 1.81
C THR A 94 32.78 -10.94 2.29
N PRO A 95 33.00 -10.69 3.59
CA PRO A 95 33.34 -9.36 4.06
C PRO A 95 34.64 -8.90 3.38
N ILE A 96 34.59 -7.71 2.76
CA ILE A 96 35.78 -7.08 2.19
C ILE A 96 36.77 -6.82 3.35
N PRO A 97 38.01 -7.33 3.29
CA PRO A 97 39.00 -7.09 4.32
C PRO A 97 39.28 -5.59 4.45
N GLU A 98 39.42 -5.12 5.69
CA GLU A 98 39.52 -3.69 6.03
C GLU A 98 40.60 -2.93 5.21
N ALA A 99 41.69 -3.62 4.85
CA ALA A 99 42.77 -3.07 4.03
C ALA A 99 42.36 -2.64 2.61
N GLU A 100 41.30 -3.22 2.04
CA GLU A 100 40.79 -2.86 0.71
C GLU A 100 39.68 -1.80 0.78
N ARG A 101 39.13 -1.51 1.97
CA ARG A 101 38.08 -0.50 2.16
C ARG A 101 38.61 0.94 2.15
N GLU A 102 39.85 1.15 2.58
CA GLU A 102 40.47 2.49 2.61
C GLU A 102 40.93 2.97 1.21
N SER A 103 40.83 2.11 0.19
CA SER A 103 41.24 2.42 -1.19
C SER A 103 40.06 2.71 -2.14
N LEU A 104 38.82 2.76 -1.65
CA LEU A 104 37.59 3.04 -2.40
C LEU A 104 37.11 4.48 -2.23
#